data_AF-V6TK36-F1
#
_entry.id   AF-V6TK36-F1
#
_cell.length_a   1.000
_cell.length_b   1.000
_cell.length_c   1.000
_cell.angle_alpha   90.00
_cell.angle_beta   90.00
_cell.angle_gamma   90.00
#
_symmetry.space_group_name_H-M   'P 1'
#
loop_
_entity.id
_entity.type
_entity.pdbx_description
1 polymer ?
#
loop_
_entity_poly.entity_id
_entity_poly.type
_entity_poly.pdbx_seq_one_letter_code
_entity_poly.pdbx_strand_id
1 'polypeptide(L)'
;VGAMAFSPGKTVDCYLAEGWRVLPPTRAVCKTCGTALLWHKSYPFTYCVDCAEKVTLCEGTTSPPVDDAGATQRTSLLHESCDSKEAQRASSPSALLGSLLLRGYTMSALSCPRGCNIPLARKPSDHSVVLCASCGFQSSDAAFAEPQSRIDSEELAHQIAQKVKLIASQPSMKEDDSQGGVVDQAERKEETDISIAYLVEALKDRLVCLGKQLAEAPLDPFTPNIQQRVTSLVSAMRDIQDARRMLLESLAS
;
A
#
# COMPACT_ATOMS: atom_id res chain seq x y z
N VAL A 1 -46.06 -2.99 11.51
CA VAL A 1 -44.74 -2.35 11.73
C VAL A 1 -44.73 -1.06 10.92
N GLY A 2 -44.82 0.10 11.58
CA GLY A 2 -44.89 1.39 10.88
C GLY A 2 -43.57 1.70 10.19
N ALA A 3 -43.62 2.09 8.92
CA ALA A 3 -42.45 2.62 8.23
C ALA A 3 -42.03 3.91 8.93
N MET A 4 -40.85 3.92 9.57
CA MET A 4 -40.30 5.16 10.10
C MET A 4 -40.03 6.11 8.93
N ALA A 5 -40.49 7.35 9.05
CA ALA A 5 -40.23 8.38 8.06
C ALA A 5 -38.80 8.91 8.23
N PHE A 6 -38.05 9.01 7.13
CA PHE A 6 -36.74 9.63 7.14
C PHE A 6 -36.83 11.12 7.43
N SER A 7 -36.05 11.61 8.39
CA SER A 7 -35.91 13.04 8.71
C SER A 7 -34.45 13.48 8.52
N PRO A 8 -34.16 14.44 7.60
CA PRO A 8 -32.81 14.97 7.40
C PRO A 8 -32.38 15.89 8.55
N GLY A 9 -31.10 16.25 8.58
CA GLY A 9 -30.54 17.27 9.48
C GLY A 9 -30.26 16.82 10.93
N LYS A 10 -30.37 15.53 11.23
CA LYS A 10 -29.95 14.99 12.54
C LYS A 10 -28.43 14.85 12.60
N THR A 11 -27.89 14.79 13.82
CA THR A 11 -26.47 14.46 14.03
C THR A 11 -26.19 13.01 13.64
N VAL A 12 -24.92 12.70 13.38
CA VAL A 12 -24.47 11.33 13.06
C VAL A 12 -24.90 10.36 14.16
N ASP A 13 -24.71 10.71 15.43
CA ASP A 13 -25.04 9.86 16.58
C ASP A 13 -26.53 9.50 16.64
N CYS A 14 -27.43 10.44 16.30
CA CYS A 14 -28.86 10.18 16.24
C CYS A 14 -29.20 9.13 15.17
N TYR A 15 -28.57 9.20 13.99
CA TYR A 15 -28.79 8.19 12.96
C TYR A 15 -28.23 6.84 13.38
N LEU A 16 -27.06 6.79 14.01
CA LEU A 16 -26.49 5.54 14.51
C LEU A 16 -27.38 4.88 15.57
N ALA A 17 -27.96 5.67 16.48
CA ALA A 17 -28.95 5.20 17.46
C ALA A 17 -30.23 4.65 16.80
N GLU A 18 -30.63 5.19 15.65
CA GLU A 18 -31.74 4.70 14.81
C GLU A 18 -31.37 3.48 13.96
N GLY A 19 -30.14 2.94 14.12
CA GLY A 19 -29.68 1.72 13.44
C GLY A 19 -29.03 1.96 12.07
N TRP A 20 -28.74 3.20 11.71
CA TRP A 20 -27.94 3.51 10.52
C TRP A 20 -26.50 3.05 10.72
N ARG A 21 -25.80 2.79 9.62
CA ARG A 21 -24.39 2.38 9.62
C ARG A 21 -23.56 3.31 8.75
N VAL A 22 -22.35 3.61 9.20
CA VAL A 22 -21.37 4.35 8.40
C VAL A 22 -20.82 3.43 7.30
N LEU A 23 -20.86 3.89 6.05
CA LEU A 23 -20.18 3.25 4.93
C LEU A 23 -18.70 3.62 4.97
N PRO A 24 -17.78 2.64 4.89
CA PRO A 24 -16.36 2.91 4.76
C PRO A 24 -16.08 3.80 3.53
N PRO A 25 -15.17 4.79 3.62
CA PRO A 25 -14.80 5.63 2.47
C PRO A 25 -14.32 4.84 1.25
N THR A 26 -13.79 3.63 1.46
CA THR A 26 -13.38 2.71 0.40
C THR A 26 -14.54 2.18 -0.44
N ARG A 27 -15.77 2.19 0.08
CA ARG A 27 -16.98 1.75 -0.64
C ARG A 27 -17.69 2.91 -1.31
N ALA A 28 -17.87 4.03 -0.59
CA ALA A 28 -18.52 5.22 -1.11
C ALA A 28 -18.20 6.44 -0.24
N VAL A 29 -18.11 7.60 -0.89
CA VAL A 29 -17.99 8.92 -0.26
C VAL A 29 -18.95 9.91 -0.90
N CYS A 30 -19.31 10.96 -0.17
CA CYS A 30 -20.06 12.07 -0.73
C CYS A 30 -19.29 12.74 -1.86
N LYS A 31 -19.91 12.92 -3.04
CA LYS A 31 -19.26 13.57 -4.19
C LYS A 31 -18.98 15.06 -3.95
N THR A 32 -19.73 15.68 -3.04
CA THR A 32 -19.66 17.11 -2.76
C THR A 32 -18.59 17.44 -1.72
N CYS A 33 -18.58 16.75 -0.57
CA CYS A 33 -17.66 17.05 0.53
C CYS A 33 -16.60 15.98 0.80
N GLY A 34 -16.68 14.79 0.18
CA GLY A 34 -15.76 13.68 0.43
C GLY A 34 -16.00 12.91 1.74
N THR A 35 -16.95 13.30 2.58
CA THR A 35 -17.26 12.61 3.84
C THR A 35 -17.89 11.24 3.61
N ALA A 36 -17.71 10.34 4.58
CA ALA A 36 -18.38 9.04 4.63
C ALA A 36 -19.91 9.18 4.60
N LEU A 37 -20.58 8.25 3.92
CA LEU A 37 -22.03 8.21 3.80
C LEU A 37 -22.64 7.31 4.88
N LEU A 38 -23.89 7.57 5.25
CA LEU A 38 -24.69 6.69 6.11
C LEU A 38 -25.62 5.83 5.25
N TRP A 39 -25.81 4.56 5.63
CA TRP A 39 -26.74 3.64 5.00
C TRP A 39 -27.63 2.96 6.04
N HIS A 40 -28.86 2.65 5.66
CA HIS A 40 -29.80 1.93 6.49
C HIS A 40 -30.67 0.98 5.65
N LYS A 41 -30.88 -0.23 6.16
CA LYS A 41 -31.56 -1.33 5.46
C LYS A 41 -32.98 -1.03 4.98
N SER A 42 -33.68 -0.12 5.67
CA SER A 42 -35.07 0.25 5.32
C SER A 42 -35.16 1.33 4.24
N TYR A 43 -34.04 1.89 3.77
CA TYR A 43 -34.03 2.96 2.78
C TYR A 43 -33.19 2.57 1.55
N PRO A 44 -33.67 2.85 0.33
CA PRO A 44 -32.96 2.53 -0.91
C PRO A 44 -31.89 3.58 -1.28
N PHE A 45 -31.43 4.37 -0.31
CA PHE A 45 -30.46 5.44 -0.52
C PHE A 45 -29.44 5.49 0.60
N THR A 46 -28.34 6.16 0.32
CA THR A 46 -27.33 6.56 1.30
C THR A 46 -27.46 8.05 1.58
N TYR A 47 -26.98 8.54 2.72
CA TYR A 47 -27.18 9.93 3.14
C TYR A 47 -25.88 10.55 3.61
N CYS A 48 -25.57 11.75 3.10
CA CYS A 48 -24.47 12.57 3.59
C CYS A 48 -25.00 13.53 4.65
N VAL A 49 -24.45 13.45 5.87
CA VAL A 49 -24.89 14.32 6.98
C VAL A 49 -24.45 15.77 6.75
N ASP A 50 -23.22 16.00 6.27
CA ASP A 50 -22.68 17.36 6.08
C ASP A 50 -23.37 18.12 4.94
N CYS A 51 -23.67 17.45 3.83
CA CYS A 51 -24.36 18.06 2.69
C CYS A 51 -25.89 17.99 2.79
N ALA A 52 -26.41 17.29 3.79
CA ALA A 52 -27.82 16.96 3.93
C ALA A 52 -28.46 16.34 2.66
N GLU A 53 -27.66 15.57 1.90
CA GLU A 53 -28.03 15.10 0.57
C GLU A 53 -28.25 13.58 0.55
N LYS A 54 -29.33 13.14 -0.11
CA LYS A 54 -29.60 11.73 -0.38
C LYS A 54 -28.86 11.30 -1.64
N VAL A 55 -27.99 10.31 -1.51
CA VAL A 55 -27.20 9.75 -2.60
C VAL A 55 -27.76 8.38 -2.94
N THR A 56 -28.41 8.27 -4.10
CA THR A 56 -28.81 6.98 -4.66
C THR A 56 -27.59 6.33 -5.30
N LEU A 57 -27.13 5.21 -4.72
CA LEU A 57 -26.13 4.38 -5.37
C LEU A 57 -26.78 3.82 -6.65
N CYS A 58 -26.33 4.28 -7.81
CA CYS A 58 -26.64 3.60 -9.06
C CYS A 58 -25.90 2.27 -9.02
N GLU A 59 -26.55 1.24 -8.49
CA GLU A 59 -26.09 -0.13 -8.67
C GLU A 59 -26.07 -0.38 -10.18
N GLY A 60 -24.86 -0.48 -10.73
CA GLY A 60 -24.64 -0.70 -12.15
C GLY A 60 -25.49 -1.87 -12.62
N THR A 61 -26.33 -1.58 -13.60
CA THR A 61 -27.21 -2.45 -14.36
C THR A 61 -26.63 -3.87 -14.52
N THR A 62 -26.91 -4.74 -13.56
CA THR A 62 -26.73 -6.18 -13.71
C THR A 62 -28.14 -6.74 -13.69
N SER A 63 -28.74 -6.83 -14.87
CA SER A 63 -30.00 -7.52 -15.06
C SER A 63 -29.91 -8.93 -14.48
N PRO A 64 -30.93 -9.43 -13.75
CA PRO A 64 -30.94 -10.80 -13.28
C PRO A 64 -30.88 -11.76 -14.48
N PRO A 65 -30.14 -12.87 -14.39
CA PRO A 65 -30.11 -13.86 -15.46
C PRO A 65 -31.51 -14.46 -15.59
N VAL A 66 -32.07 -14.37 -16.79
CA VAL A 66 -33.27 -15.09 -17.19
C VAL A 66 -32.82 -16.54 -17.36
N ASP A 67 -33.29 -17.43 -16.48
CA ASP A 67 -33.13 -18.87 -16.63
C ASP A 67 -33.95 -19.33 -17.85
N ASP A 68 -33.30 -19.45 -19.01
CA ASP A 68 -33.84 -20.10 -20.20
C ASP A 68 -33.12 -21.43 -20.47
N ALA A 69 -33.90 -22.35 -21.02
CA ALA A 69 -33.83 -23.79 -20.88
C ALA A 69 -32.71 -24.50 -21.67
N GLY A 70 -32.53 -25.78 -21.33
CA GLY A 70 -32.53 -26.82 -22.38
C GLY A 70 -31.17 -27.39 -22.78
N ALA A 71 -31.05 -28.70 -22.57
CA ALA A 71 -29.98 -29.56 -23.06
C ALA A 71 -29.79 -29.50 -24.59
N THR A 72 -28.56 -29.68 -25.08
CA THR A 72 -28.12 -30.86 -25.89
C THR A 72 -26.69 -30.66 -26.42
N GLN A 73 -25.96 -31.77 -26.37
CA GLN A 73 -24.54 -32.01 -26.62
C GLN A 73 -24.07 -31.77 -28.07
N ARG A 74 -22.78 -31.45 -28.24
CA ARG A 74 -21.77 -32.17 -29.06
C ARG A 74 -20.46 -31.35 -29.12
N THR A 75 -19.32 -31.80 -28.61
CA THR A 75 -18.35 -32.81 -29.12
C THR A 75 -17.11 -32.15 -29.76
N SER A 76 -15.95 -32.40 -29.12
CA SER A 76 -14.59 -32.56 -29.68
C SER A 76 -13.85 -31.32 -30.22
N LEU A 77 -12.81 -30.85 -29.52
CA LEU A 77 -11.38 -31.25 -29.60
C LEU A 77 -10.58 -30.37 -30.57
N LEU A 78 -9.73 -29.48 -30.03
CA LEU A 78 -8.27 -29.48 -30.20
C LEU A 78 -7.66 -28.16 -29.69
N HIS A 79 -6.74 -28.31 -28.73
CA HIS A 79 -5.46 -27.60 -28.67
C HIS A 79 -5.47 -26.05 -28.68
N GLU A 80 -5.52 -25.41 -27.50
CA GLU A 80 -4.93 -24.08 -27.29
C GLU A 80 -4.54 -23.87 -25.83
N SER A 81 -3.36 -23.28 -25.64
CA SER A 81 -2.58 -23.02 -24.43
C SER A 81 -3.30 -22.90 -23.06
N CYS A 82 -2.76 -23.63 -22.07
CA CYS A 82 -2.92 -23.33 -20.64
C CYS A 82 -2.19 -22.04 -20.27
N ASP A 83 -2.85 -20.90 -20.46
CA ASP A 83 -2.71 -19.64 -19.70
C ASP A 83 -3.38 -18.55 -20.53
N SER A 84 -4.59 -18.12 -20.18
CA SER A 84 -5.20 -16.81 -20.56
C SER A 84 -6.71 -16.70 -20.35
N LYS A 85 -7.41 -17.70 -19.78
CA LYS A 85 -8.85 -17.59 -19.49
C LYS A 85 -9.16 -17.54 -17.99
N GLU A 86 -8.46 -16.70 -17.25
CA GLU A 86 -9.02 -16.13 -16.01
C GLU A 86 -9.97 -15.00 -16.40
N ALA A 87 -11.08 -15.42 -17.01
CA ALA A 87 -12.09 -14.54 -17.56
C ALA A 87 -12.90 -13.90 -16.42
N GLN A 88 -12.68 -12.59 -16.28
CA GLN A 88 -13.75 -11.61 -16.05
C GLN A 88 -14.55 -11.74 -14.75
N ARG A 89 -13.91 -12.02 -13.62
CA ARG A 89 -14.35 -11.27 -12.43
C ARG A 89 -13.97 -9.82 -12.70
N ALA A 90 -14.94 -8.91 -12.70
CA ALA A 90 -14.73 -7.47 -12.85
C ALA A 90 -13.71 -7.02 -11.81
N SER A 91 -12.43 -7.10 -12.18
CA SER A 91 -11.33 -6.73 -11.31
C SER A 91 -11.50 -5.25 -11.10
N SER A 92 -11.65 -4.86 -9.83
CA SER A 92 -11.77 -3.46 -9.48
C SER A 92 -10.61 -2.70 -10.14
N PRO A 93 -10.81 -1.46 -10.59
CA PRO A 93 -9.74 -0.72 -11.24
C PRO A 93 -8.45 -0.65 -10.42
N SER A 94 -8.56 -0.69 -9.09
CA SER A 94 -7.44 -0.79 -8.15
C SER A 94 -6.65 -2.09 -8.28
N ALA A 95 -7.31 -3.23 -8.50
CA ALA A 95 -6.64 -4.52 -8.72
C ALA A 95 -5.90 -4.53 -10.07
N LEU A 96 -6.52 -3.98 -11.12
CA LEU A 96 -5.87 -3.82 -12.42
C LEU A 96 -4.67 -2.88 -12.32
N LEU A 97 -4.80 -1.75 -11.63
CA LEU A 97 -3.70 -0.82 -11.40
C LEU A 97 -2.57 -1.48 -10.60
N GLY A 98 -2.90 -2.21 -9.53
CA GLY A 98 -1.92 -2.99 -8.77
C GLY A 98 -1.17 -4.01 -9.63
N SER A 99 -1.87 -4.70 -10.53
CA SER A 99 -1.24 -5.65 -11.46
C SER A 99 -0.27 -4.98 -12.43
N LEU A 100 -0.58 -3.75 -12.88
CA LEU A 100 0.31 -2.97 -13.74
C LEU A 100 1.56 -2.54 -12.97
N LEU A 101 1.41 -2.05 -11.74
CA LEU A 101 2.53 -1.66 -10.88
C LEU A 101 3.48 -2.84 -10.62
N LEU A 102 2.95 -4.03 -10.34
CA LEU A 102 3.74 -5.25 -10.16
C LEU A 102 4.48 -5.68 -11.44
N ARG A 103 3.96 -5.32 -12.61
CA ARG A 103 4.64 -5.51 -13.91
C ARG A 103 5.65 -4.40 -14.24
N GLY A 104 5.93 -3.50 -13.30
CA GLY A 104 6.87 -2.41 -13.47
C GLY A 104 6.31 -1.16 -14.15
N TYR A 105 4.99 -1.06 -14.33
CA TYR A 105 4.41 0.20 -14.77
C TYR A 105 4.52 1.25 -13.66
N THR A 106 4.67 2.51 -14.05
CA THR A 106 4.77 3.64 -13.11
C THR A 106 3.53 4.52 -13.20
N MET A 107 3.01 4.99 -12.07
CA MET A 107 1.87 5.91 -12.06
C MET A 107 2.28 7.32 -12.51
N SER A 108 1.46 7.91 -13.36
CA SER A 108 1.55 9.30 -13.79
C SER A 108 0.75 10.20 -12.87
N ALA A 109 1.18 11.46 -12.68
CA ALA A 109 0.38 12.47 -12.00
C ALA A 109 -0.89 12.86 -12.80
N LEU A 110 -0.95 12.54 -14.09
CA LEU A 110 -2.07 12.87 -14.95
C LEU A 110 -3.24 11.89 -14.76
N SER A 111 -4.44 12.47 -14.58
CA SER A 111 -5.69 11.73 -14.51
C SER A 111 -6.20 11.32 -15.90
N CYS A 112 -6.95 10.22 -15.97
CA CYS A 112 -7.54 9.77 -17.22
C CYS A 112 -8.48 10.83 -17.85
N PRO A 113 -8.29 11.20 -19.13
CA PRO A 113 -9.11 12.22 -19.79
C PRO A 113 -10.57 11.79 -20.02
N ARG A 114 -10.89 10.50 -19.85
CA ARG A 114 -12.26 9.98 -19.91
C ARG A 114 -13.05 10.15 -18.61
N GLY A 115 -12.52 10.85 -17.61
CA GLY A 115 -13.23 11.12 -16.35
C GLY A 115 -13.30 9.94 -15.38
N CYS A 116 -12.45 8.92 -15.55
CA CYS A 116 -12.41 7.78 -14.62
C CYS A 116 -11.85 8.14 -13.23
N ASN A 117 -11.24 9.33 -13.08
CA ASN A 117 -10.51 9.76 -11.88
C ASN A 117 -9.44 8.76 -11.43
N ILE A 118 -8.87 8.01 -12.38
CA ILE A 118 -7.81 7.03 -12.16
C ILE A 118 -6.55 7.54 -12.85
N PRO A 119 -5.41 7.53 -12.15
CA PRO A 119 -4.14 7.95 -12.71
C PRO A 119 -3.73 7.03 -13.86
N LEU A 120 -3.10 7.62 -14.88
CA LEU A 120 -2.57 6.86 -16.00
C LEU A 120 -1.30 6.10 -15.57
N ALA A 121 -1.11 4.87 -16.05
CA ALA A 121 0.08 4.06 -15.83
C ALA A 121 0.98 4.10 -17.07
N ARG A 122 2.29 4.26 -16.89
CA ARG A 122 3.30 4.29 -17.95
C ARG A 122 4.01 2.96 -18.07
N LYS A 123 4.26 2.54 -19.30
CA LYS A 123 5.01 1.30 -19.58
C LYS A 123 6.49 1.48 -19.22
N PRO A 124 7.14 0.50 -18.59
CA PRO A 124 8.56 0.60 -18.22
C PRO A 124 9.50 0.66 -19.44
N SER A 125 9.17 -0.09 -20.50
CA SER A 125 9.99 -0.14 -21.72
C SER A 125 9.82 1.11 -22.61
N ASP A 126 8.70 1.81 -22.46
CA ASP A 126 8.33 2.93 -23.30
C ASP A 126 7.53 3.96 -22.50
N HIS A 127 8.25 4.93 -21.94
CA HIS A 127 7.66 5.98 -21.13
C HIS A 127 6.70 6.91 -21.89
N SER A 128 6.66 6.84 -23.23
CA SER A 128 5.71 7.61 -24.04
C SER A 128 4.29 7.03 -23.96
N VAL A 129 4.16 5.72 -23.71
CA VAL A 129 2.87 5.04 -23.70
C VAL A 129 2.27 5.08 -22.30
N VAL A 130 1.15 5.81 -22.18
CA VAL A 130 0.30 5.87 -20.99
C VAL A 130 -0.97 5.04 -21.20
N LEU A 131 -1.46 4.39 -20.14
CA LEU A 131 -2.70 3.61 -20.16
C LEU A 131 -3.56 3.79 -18.90
N CYS A 132 -4.89 3.75 -19.04
CA CYS A 132 -5.82 3.80 -17.92
C CYS A 132 -6.26 2.39 -17.52
N ALA A 133 -6.05 2.02 -16.26
CA ALA A 133 -6.41 0.70 -15.73
C ALA A 133 -7.93 0.43 -15.70
N SER A 134 -8.78 1.46 -15.73
CA SER A 134 -10.25 1.28 -15.69
C SER A 134 -10.89 1.17 -17.07
N CYS A 135 -10.63 2.13 -17.96
CA CYS A 135 -11.33 2.22 -19.24
C CYS A 135 -10.49 1.76 -20.43
N GLY A 136 -9.25 1.30 -20.20
CA GLY A 136 -8.34 0.86 -21.24
C GLY A 136 -7.88 1.98 -22.19
N PHE A 137 -8.10 3.25 -21.86
CA PHE A 137 -7.55 4.37 -22.64
C PHE A 137 -6.04 4.22 -22.76
N GLN A 138 -5.50 4.42 -23.97
CA GLN A 138 -4.07 4.39 -24.23
C GLN A 138 -3.70 5.58 -25.12
N SER A 139 -2.59 6.23 -24.82
CA SER A 139 -2.04 7.33 -25.62
C SER A 139 -0.52 7.25 -25.64
N SER A 140 0.07 7.63 -26.76
CA SER A 140 1.51 7.83 -26.94
C SER A 140 1.87 9.32 -27.12
N ASP A 141 0.92 10.22 -26.86
CA ASP A 141 1.11 11.66 -27.06
C ASP A 141 2.09 12.22 -26.03
N ALA A 142 3.07 12.98 -26.52
CA ALA A 142 4.08 13.67 -25.72
C ALA A 142 3.46 14.63 -24.69
N ALA A 143 2.22 15.08 -24.89
CA ALA A 143 1.48 15.85 -23.89
C ALA A 143 1.28 15.10 -22.56
N PHE A 144 1.34 13.77 -22.57
CA PHE A 144 1.25 12.93 -21.37
C PHE A 144 2.60 12.42 -20.87
N ALA A 145 3.69 12.73 -21.60
CA ALA A 145 5.03 12.53 -21.10
C ALA A 145 5.25 13.58 -20.02
N GLU A 146 5.06 13.18 -18.76
CA GLU A 146 5.43 14.03 -17.64
C GLU A 146 6.91 14.41 -17.81
N PRO A 147 7.26 15.69 -17.63
CA PRO A 147 8.65 16.10 -17.63
C PRO A 147 9.33 15.21 -16.61
N GLN A 148 10.21 14.31 -17.08
CA GLN A 148 11.11 13.66 -16.13
C GLN A 148 11.87 14.81 -15.51
N SER A 149 11.52 15.15 -14.28
CA SER A 149 12.34 16.04 -13.49
C SER A 149 13.67 15.33 -13.48
N ARG A 150 14.60 15.87 -14.28
CA ARG A 150 16.01 15.52 -14.21
C ARG A 150 16.46 16.08 -12.87
N ILE A 151 16.02 15.43 -11.81
CA ILE A 151 16.63 15.60 -10.51
C ILE A 151 17.99 14.98 -10.75
N ASP A 152 18.95 15.85 -11.02
CA ASP A 152 20.33 15.45 -11.11
C ASP A 152 20.64 14.69 -9.82
N SER A 153 20.99 13.41 -9.97
CA SER A 153 21.29 12.54 -8.84
C SER A 153 22.37 13.15 -7.95
N GLU A 154 23.26 13.97 -8.52
CA GLU A 154 24.29 14.70 -7.81
C GLU A 154 23.69 15.83 -6.94
N GLU A 155 22.76 16.62 -7.48
CA GLU A 155 22.07 17.68 -6.74
C GLU A 155 21.21 17.11 -5.59
N LEU A 156 20.51 15.99 -5.83
CA LEU A 156 19.76 15.32 -4.77
C LEU A 156 20.68 14.80 -3.66
N ALA A 157 21.81 14.18 -4.03
CA ALA A 157 22.80 13.72 -3.07
C ALA A 157 23.36 14.89 -2.24
N HIS A 158 23.62 16.04 -2.87
CA HIS A 158 24.05 17.26 -2.17
C HIS A 158 23.00 17.78 -1.19
N GLN A 159 21.72 17.83 -1.59
CA GLN A 159 20.63 18.26 -0.71
C GLN A 159 20.47 17.33 0.49
N ILE A 160 20.59 16.01 0.29
CA ILE A 160 20.55 15.03 1.38
C ILE A 160 21.74 15.25 2.33
N ALA A 161 22.95 15.38 1.80
CA ALA A 161 24.16 15.61 2.60
C ALA A 161 24.07 16.91 3.42
N GLN A 162 23.57 18.00 2.83
CA GLN A 162 23.34 19.26 3.54
C GLN A 162 22.32 19.11 4.67
N LYS A 163 21.20 18.41 4.44
CA LYS A 163 20.20 18.16 5.48
C LYS A 163 20.74 17.31 6.63
N VAL A 164 21.48 16.24 6.33
CA VAL A 164 22.10 15.39 7.36
C VAL A 164 23.11 16.20 8.20
N LYS A 165 23.90 17.07 7.55
CA LYS A 165 24.83 17.96 8.25
C LYS A 165 24.12 18.92 9.20
N LEU A 166 22.99 19.50 8.78
CA LEU A 166 22.19 20.37 9.63
C LEU A 166 21.62 19.64 10.86
N ILE A 167 21.14 18.40 10.69
CA ILE A 167 20.63 17.58 11.79
C ILE A 167 21.74 17.23 12.78
N ALA A 168 22.91 16.81 12.28
CA ALA A 168 24.06 16.48 13.12
C ALA A 168 24.63 17.68 13.89
N SER A 169 24.40 18.90 13.39
CA SER A 169 24.88 20.13 14.02
C SER A 169 23.88 20.73 15.02
N GLN A 170 22.66 20.19 15.12
CA GLN A 170 21.72 20.68 16.13
C GLN A 170 22.22 20.25 17.53
N PRO A 171 22.42 21.19 18.47
CA PRO A 171 22.78 20.86 19.83
C PRO A 171 21.64 20.05 20.44
N SER A 172 21.95 18.80 20.80
CA SER A 172 21.07 17.94 21.59
C SER A 172 20.63 18.74 22.83
N MET A 173 19.37 19.15 22.85
CA MET A 173 18.75 19.77 24.02
C MET A 173 18.80 18.71 25.12
N LYS A 174 19.74 18.87 26.05
CA LYS A 174 19.82 18.05 27.25
C LYS A 174 18.50 18.23 28.00
N GLU A 175 17.74 17.15 28.10
CA GLU A 175 16.70 17.01 29.11
C GLU A 175 17.39 16.96 30.46
N ASP A 176 17.55 18.12 31.09
CA ASP A 176 17.98 18.24 32.48
C ASP A 176 16.78 18.05 33.43
N ASP A 177 16.97 17.09 34.31
CA ASP A 177 16.54 16.98 35.71
C ASP A 177 15.06 16.77 36.09
N SER A 178 14.81 15.59 36.67
CA SER A 178 14.47 15.50 38.11
C SER A 178 14.72 14.10 38.70
N GLN A 179 15.88 13.99 39.35
CA GLN A 179 16.22 13.27 40.59
C GLN A 179 15.18 12.40 41.33
N GLY A 180 15.63 11.21 41.74
CA GLY A 180 15.30 10.62 43.04
C GLY A 180 15.53 9.11 43.18
N GLY A 181 16.66 8.70 43.77
CA GLY A 181 16.78 7.36 44.38
C GLY A 181 18.11 6.62 44.16
N VAL A 182 19.08 6.86 45.03
CA VAL A 182 20.34 6.11 45.19
C VAL A 182 20.07 4.80 45.93
N VAL A 183 20.47 3.63 45.38
CA VAL A 183 21.15 2.53 46.10
C VAL A 183 21.94 1.63 45.10
N ASP A 184 23.24 1.49 45.34
CA ASP A 184 24.21 0.47 44.90
C ASP A 184 23.84 -0.54 43.79
N GLN A 185 24.08 -0.20 42.52
CA GLN A 185 24.16 -1.14 41.38
C GLN A 185 25.26 -0.76 40.36
N ALA A 186 26.35 -0.12 40.80
CA ALA A 186 27.32 0.49 39.88
C ALA A 186 28.35 -0.48 39.26
N GLU A 187 28.52 -1.71 39.75
CA GLU A 187 29.59 -2.61 39.26
C GLU A 187 29.14 -3.77 38.35
N ARG A 188 27.84 -3.91 38.05
CA ARG A 188 27.33 -5.00 37.19
C ARG A 188 26.85 -4.58 35.79
N LYS A 189 26.84 -3.29 35.48
CA LYS A 189 26.26 -2.76 34.24
C LYS A 189 27.28 -2.63 33.10
N GLU A 190 28.57 -2.55 33.41
CA GLU A 190 29.62 -2.34 32.41
C GLU A 190 29.95 -3.61 31.58
N GLU A 191 29.66 -4.81 32.12
CA GLU A 191 29.90 -6.08 31.42
C GLU A 191 28.84 -6.41 30.35
N THR A 192 27.61 -5.91 30.50
CA THR A 192 26.51 -6.16 29.53
C THR A 192 26.57 -5.25 28.31
N ASP A 193 27.04 -4.01 28.45
CA ASP A 193 27.07 -3.04 27.35
C ASP A 193 28.14 -3.38 26.30
N ILE A 194 29.25 -3.98 26.72
CA ILE A 194 30.31 -4.47 25.82
C ILE A 194 29.80 -5.63 24.94
N SER A 195 28.90 -6.46 25.48
CA SER A 195 28.33 -7.61 24.76
C SER A 195 27.39 -7.20 23.63
N ILE A 196 26.57 -6.15 23.85
CA ILE A 196 25.60 -5.68 22.86
C ILE A 196 26.31 -5.00 21.69
N ALA A 197 27.27 -4.12 21.96
CA ALA A 197 28.02 -3.43 20.91
C ALA A 197 28.75 -4.42 19.98
N TYR A 198 29.37 -5.46 20.57
CA TYR A 198 30.02 -6.53 19.81
C TYR A 198 29.03 -7.32 18.94
N LEU A 199 27.85 -7.66 19.48
CA LEU A 199 26.80 -8.35 18.74
C LEU A 199 26.29 -7.56 17.53
N VAL A 200 26.12 -6.24 17.70
CA VAL A 200 25.66 -5.34 16.62
C VAL A 200 26.68 -5.26 15.49
N GLU A 201 27.96 -5.08 15.81
CA GLU A 201 29.01 -5.04 14.78
C GLU A 201 29.20 -6.41 14.09
N ALA A 202 29.13 -7.52 14.83
CA ALA A 202 29.19 -8.86 14.24
C ALA A 202 28.03 -9.14 13.26
N LEU A 203 26.82 -8.66 13.57
CA LEU A 203 25.66 -8.78 12.69
C LEU A 203 25.80 -7.92 11.43
N LYS A 204 26.32 -6.70 11.58
CA LYS A 204 26.59 -5.77 10.47
C LYS A 204 27.62 -6.34 9.51
N ASP A 205 28.73 -6.88 10.00
CA ASP A 205 29.74 -7.53 9.17
C ASP A 205 29.17 -8.73 8.39
N ARG A 206 28.31 -9.51 9.05
CA ARG A 206 27.64 -10.65 8.40
C ARG A 206 26.69 -10.21 7.30
N LEU A 207 25.92 -9.13 7.49
CA LEU A 207 25.06 -8.56 6.45
C LEU A 207 25.86 -8.01 5.27
N VAL A 208 26.96 -7.31 5.53
CA VAL A 208 27.86 -6.79 4.48
C VAL A 208 28.44 -7.94 3.66
N CYS A 209 28.88 -9.02 4.33
CA CYS A 209 29.41 -10.21 3.67
C CYS A 209 28.35 -10.87 2.76
N LEU A 210 27.13 -11.07 3.26
CA LEU A 210 26.02 -11.63 2.47
C LEU A 210 25.64 -10.73 1.28
N GLY A 211 25.66 -9.41 1.46
CA GLY A 211 25.40 -8.45 0.39
C GLY A 211 26.43 -8.53 -0.74
N LYS A 212 27.72 -8.61 -0.39
CA LYS A 212 28.80 -8.81 -1.39
C LYS A 212 28.64 -10.12 -2.14
N GLN A 213 28.34 -11.21 -1.43
CA GLN A 213 28.11 -12.52 -2.05
C GLN A 213 26.91 -12.51 -3.01
N LEU A 214 25.89 -11.69 -2.77
CA LEU A 214 24.76 -11.54 -3.68
C LEU A 214 25.11 -10.67 -4.89
N ALA A 215 25.92 -9.63 -4.71
CA ALA A 215 26.34 -8.73 -5.78
C ALA A 215 27.31 -9.37 -6.78
N GLU A 216 28.16 -10.29 -6.32
CA GLU A 216 29.17 -10.97 -7.15
C GLU A 216 28.63 -12.23 -7.86
N ALA A 217 27.42 -12.69 -7.50
CA ALA A 217 26.84 -13.89 -8.11
C ALA A 217 26.25 -13.56 -9.51
N PRO A 218 26.51 -14.39 -10.53
CA PRO A 218 25.85 -14.26 -11.83
C PRO A 218 24.33 -14.33 -11.63
N LEU A 219 23.62 -13.31 -12.14
CA LEU A 219 22.18 -13.15 -12.01
C LEU A 219 21.42 -14.12 -12.93
N ASP A 220 21.59 -15.42 -12.74
CA ASP A 220 20.69 -16.41 -13.28
C ASP A 220 19.69 -16.83 -12.18
N PRO A 221 18.48 -16.24 -12.16
CA PRO A 221 17.57 -16.21 -11.01
C PRO A 221 17.02 -17.58 -10.57
N PHE A 222 17.39 -18.66 -11.26
CA PHE A 222 16.88 -20.01 -10.99
C PHE A 222 17.95 -21.02 -10.55
N THR A 223 19.17 -20.58 -10.24
CA THR A 223 20.15 -21.51 -9.67
C THR A 223 19.80 -21.81 -8.21
N PRO A 224 19.82 -23.10 -7.78
CA PRO A 224 19.50 -23.49 -6.40
C PRO A 224 20.40 -22.82 -5.36
N ASN A 225 21.60 -22.37 -5.78
CA ASN A 225 22.54 -21.61 -4.96
C ASN A 225 21.97 -20.22 -4.58
N ILE A 226 21.35 -19.50 -5.52
CA ILE A 226 20.75 -18.19 -5.24
C ILE A 226 19.57 -18.35 -4.29
N GLN A 227 18.73 -19.36 -4.49
CA GLN A 227 17.59 -19.61 -3.60
C GLN A 227 18.07 -19.88 -2.17
N GLN A 228 19.12 -20.69 -1.98
CA GLN A 228 19.72 -20.94 -0.67
C GLN A 228 20.30 -19.67 -0.04
N ARG A 229 20.96 -18.81 -0.82
CA ARG A 229 21.50 -17.52 -0.34
C ARG A 229 20.38 -16.56 0.11
N VAL A 230 19.31 -16.47 -0.67
CA VAL A 230 18.13 -15.66 -0.32
C VAL A 230 17.49 -16.19 0.96
N THR A 231 17.31 -17.50 1.11
CA THR A 231 16.80 -18.11 2.35
C THR A 231 17.71 -17.80 3.54
N SER A 232 19.04 -17.89 3.38
CA SER A 232 20.00 -17.57 4.42
C SER A 232 19.93 -16.09 4.84
N LEU A 233 19.79 -15.17 3.89
CA LEU A 233 19.62 -13.74 4.16
C LEU A 233 18.31 -13.46 4.92
N VAL A 234 17.19 -14.05 4.47
CA VAL A 234 15.88 -13.89 5.13
C VAL A 234 15.93 -14.42 6.57
N SER A 235 16.60 -15.55 6.81
CA SER A 235 16.80 -16.06 8.16
C SER A 235 17.60 -15.09 9.02
N ALA A 236 18.73 -14.58 8.52
CA ALA A 236 19.56 -13.62 9.26
C ALA A 236 18.79 -12.32 9.58
N MET A 237 17.97 -11.83 8.66
CA MET A 237 17.11 -10.66 8.91
C MET A 237 16.08 -10.92 10.01
N ARG A 238 15.52 -12.13 10.08
CA ARG A 238 14.59 -12.54 11.14
C ARG A 238 15.29 -12.59 12.50
N ASP A 239 16.46 -13.21 12.55
CA ASP A 239 17.28 -13.30 13.78
C ASP A 239 17.59 -11.90 14.33
N ILE A 240 17.88 -10.93 13.46
CA ILE A 240 18.11 -9.52 13.83
C ILE A 240 16.85 -8.88 14.41
N GLN A 241 15.68 -9.11 13.80
CA GLN A 241 14.42 -8.56 14.31
C GLN A 241 14.05 -9.15 15.68
N ASP A 242 14.30 -10.44 15.89
CA ASP A 242 14.06 -11.11 17.16
C ASP A 242 15.04 -10.62 18.25
N ALA A 243 16.32 -10.47 17.91
CA ALA A 243 17.31 -9.86 18.82
C ALA A 243 16.91 -8.43 19.22
N ARG A 244 16.47 -7.61 18.26
CA ARG A 244 15.96 -6.26 18.53
C ARG A 244 14.75 -6.29 19.46
N ARG A 245 13.82 -7.23 19.27
CA ARG A 245 12.64 -7.38 20.14
C ARG A 245 13.06 -7.72 21.58
N MET A 246 13.95 -8.70 21.76
CA MET A 246 14.45 -9.07 23.10
C MET A 246 15.13 -7.90 23.81
N LEU A 247 15.92 -7.10 23.08
CA LEU A 247 16.54 -5.90 23.65
C LEU A 247 15.49 -4.86 24.09
N LEU A 248 14.47 -4.62 23.28
CA LEU A 248 13.38 -3.69 23.64
C LEU A 248 12.57 -4.19 24.85
N GLU A 249 12.32 -5.49 24.96
CA GLU A 249 11.65 -6.09 26.12
C GLU A 249 12.50 -5.97 27.39
N SER A 250 13.83 -6.15 27.27
CA SER A 250 14.75 -5.98 28.40
C SER A 250 14.87 -4.54 28.89
N LEU A 251 14.72 -3.54 28.01
CA LEU A 251 14.72 -2.12 28.37
C LEU A 251 13.42 -1.65 29.01
N ALA A 252 12.32 -2.38 28.77
CA ALA A 252 11.00 -2.06 29.33
C ALA A 252 10.77 -2.64 30.74
N SER A 253 11.65 -3.54 31.19
CA SER A 253 11.60 -4.21 32.50
C SER A 253 12.49 -3.51 33.52
#